data_AF-A0AA38UMV1-F1
#
_entry.id   AF-A0AA38UMV1-F1
#
_cell.length_a   1.000
_cell.length_b   1.000
_cell.length_c   1.000
_cell.angle_alpha   90.00
_cell.angle_beta   90.00
_cell.angle_gamma   90.00
#
_symmetry.space_group_name_H-M   'P 1'
#
loop_
_entity.id
_entity.type
_entity.pdbx_description
1 polymer ?
#
loop_
_entity_poly.entity_id
_entity_poly.type
_entity_poly.pdbx_seq_one_letter_code
_entity_poly.pdbx_strand_id
1 'polypeptide(L)'
;MSIRPRLRKDRKTKVPLPTATAYELRLAEASTTARRQRKDDEPLVLLTNGRALTQNPRLPRLPGQVGLRGDRPVTVNDIARAGREGGPGTAPPMEDYTDSAELLSPSKHRRKRLKQWQTWTGEMIPMIILPYMELLEKTGSLREEANLQLRGSQCHCCKQGRWLAIAVIRFSKIEQVRLWASSCHSAALQLVRSGLFPCSPVYPTLAVDIRVLDFVRRLFLRIAPNYTAWCSAVVDFLSSQGYHLPGDDPL
;
A
#
# COMPACT_ATOMS: atom_id res chain seq x y z
N MET A 1 30.52 38.04 -42.25
CA MET A 1 29.16 38.18 -41.68
C MET A 1 28.37 36.94 -42.00
N SER A 2 27.98 36.13 -41.00
CA SER A 2 27.18 34.93 -41.20
C SER A 2 26.06 34.90 -40.15
N ILE A 3 24.84 35.08 -40.64
CA ILE A 3 23.60 35.23 -39.86
C ILE A 3 23.06 33.82 -39.60
N ARG A 4 23.04 33.39 -38.34
CA ARG A 4 22.33 32.16 -37.95
C ARG A 4 20.82 32.43 -37.93
N PRO A 5 19.97 31.60 -38.57
CA PRO A 5 18.52 31.78 -38.48
C PRO A 5 18.02 31.36 -37.08
N ARG A 6 17.22 32.22 -36.45
CA ARG A 6 16.48 31.89 -35.23
C ARG A 6 15.28 31.01 -35.60
N LEU A 7 15.26 29.77 -35.12
CA LEU A 7 14.07 28.91 -35.14
C LEU A 7 12.94 29.55 -34.31
N ARG A 8 11.77 29.73 -34.93
CA ARG A 8 10.55 30.22 -34.28
C ARG A 8 10.09 29.21 -33.22
N LYS A 9 9.83 29.69 -32.01
CA LYS A 9 9.26 28.93 -30.91
C LYS A 9 7.76 28.75 -31.18
N ASP A 10 7.33 27.52 -31.50
CA ASP A 10 5.91 27.23 -31.66
C ASP A 10 5.16 27.52 -30.37
N ARG A 11 4.17 28.41 -30.52
CA ARG A 11 3.28 28.88 -29.47
C ARG A 11 2.27 27.76 -29.20
N LYS A 12 2.61 26.81 -28.31
CA LYS A 12 1.65 25.81 -27.81
C LYS A 12 0.46 26.54 -27.19
N THR A 13 -0.70 26.44 -27.83
CA THR A 13 -1.99 26.89 -27.32
C THR A 13 -2.24 26.19 -25.97
N LYS A 14 -2.33 26.96 -24.88
CA LYS A 14 -2.69 26.40 -23.56
C LYS A 14 -4.10 25.83 -23.64
N VAL A 15 -4.22 24.50 -23.64
CA VAL A 15 -5.50 23.83 -23.40
C VAL A 15 -5.90 24.10 -21.94
N PRO A 16 -7.17 24.43 -21.64
CA PRO A 16 -7.62 24.65 -20.26
C PRO A 16 -7.35 23.42 -19.39
N LEU A 17 -6.94 23.61 -18.12
CA LEU A 17 -6.87 22.50 -17.18
C LEU A 17 -8.27 21.92 -16.96
N PRO A 18 -8.44 20.59 -17.00
CA PRO A 18 -9.73 19.97 -16.74
C PRO A 18 -10.14 20.15 -15.27
N THR A 19 -11.37 20.60 -15.07
CA THR A 19 -12.01 20.77 -13.75
C THR A 19 -12.46 19.40 -13.20
N ALA A 20 -12.68 19.28 -11.88
CA ALA A 20 -13.13 18.03 -11.24
C ALA A 20 -14.40 17.42 -11.88
N THR A 21 -15.33 18.26 -12.33
CA THR A 21 -16.56 17.87 -13.05
C THR A 21 -16.29 17.22 -14.42
N ALA A 22 -15.13 17.45 -15.01
CA ALA A 22 -14.75 16.81 -16.28
C ALA A 22 -14.53 15.30 -16.12
N TYR A 23 -14.25 14.82 -14.89
CA TYR A 23 -14.02 13.41 -14.58
C TYR A 23 -15.31 12.65 -14.19
N GLU A 24 -16.47 13.31 -14.19
CA GLU A 24 -17.74 12.63 -13.91
C GLU A 24 -18.03 11.55 -14.96
N LEU A 25 -18.38 10.36 -14.46
CA LEU A 25 -18.72 9.22 -15.29
C LEU A 25 -20.04 9.50 -16.02
N ARG A 26 -20.03 9.34 -17.34
CA ARG A 26 -21.24 9.50 -18.15
C ARG A 26 -21.91 8.16 -18.32
N LEU A 27 -23.24 8.20 -18.25
CA LEU A 27 -24.10 7.07 -18.54
C LEU A 27 -24.17 6.88 -20.06
N ALA A 28 -23.67 5.75 -20.55
CA ALA A 28 -23.87 5.34 -21.92
C ALA A 28 -25.15 4.51 -22.01
N GLU A 29 -26.15 5.02 -22.72
CA GLU A 29 -27.33 4.24 -23.08
C GLU A 29 -26.98 3.34 -24.27
N ALA A 30 -27.35 2.07 -24.19
CA ALA A 30 -27.10 1.10 -25.25
C ALA A 30 -28.01 1.41 -26.46
N SER A 31 -27.52 2.23 -27.39
CA SER A 31 -28.21 2.50 -28.64
C SER A 31 -28.10 1.30 -29.59
N THR A 32 -29.24 0.74 -30.00
CA THR A 32 -29.39 -0.46 -30.85
C THR A 32 -29.09 -0.25 -32.34
N THR A 33 -28.38 0.81 -32.71
CA THR A 33 -28.00 1.06 -34.12
C THR A 33 -26.49 1.03 -34.29
N ALA A 34 -26.03 0.14 -35.16
CA ALA A 34 -24.63 -0.14 -35.46
C ALA A 34 -23.91 1.07 -36.07
N ARG A 35 -23.50 2.02 -35.24
CA ARG A 35 -22.48 3.01 -35.59
C ARG A 35 -21.14 2.49 -35.11
N ARG A 36 -20.17 2.35 -36.04
CA ARG A 36 -18.76 2.02 -35.77
C ARG A 36 -18.27 2.76 -34.52
N GLN A 37 -18.25 2.07 -33.38
CA GLN A 37 -17.67 2.60 -32.16
C GLN A 37 -16.16 2.70 -32.37
N ARG A 38 -15.59 3.88 -32.08
CA ARG A 38 -14.14 4.03 -32.05
C ARG A 38 -13.62 3.22 -30.86
N LYS A 39 -12.45 2.61 -31.03
CA LYS A 39 -11.77 1.75 -30.04
C LYS A 39 -11.55 2.42 -28.66
N ASP A 40 -11.79 3.71 -28.56
CA ASP A 40 -11.62 4.52 -27.35
C ASP A 40 -12.91 4.65 -26.49
N ASP A 41 -14.06 4.13 -26.94
CA ASP A 41 -15.36 4.24 -26.25
C ASP A 41 -15.79 2.93 -25.54
N GLU A 42 -14.86 2.01 -25.26
CA GLU A 42 -15.16 0.75 -24.60
C GLU A 42 -15.52 0.98 -23.11
N PRO A 43 -16.61 0.40 -22.60
CA PRO A 43 -17.09 0.67 -21.24
C PRO A 43 -16.12 0.16 -20.17
N LEU A 44 -15.74 1.05 -19.25
CA LEU A 44 -14.81 0.73 -18.17
C LEU A 44 -15.48 -0.07 -17.06
N VAL A 45 -16.79 0.16 -16.84
CA VAL A 45 -17.59 -0.51 -15.82
C VAL A 45 -18.99 -0.81 -16.36
N LEU A 46 -19.39 -2.08 -16.28
CA LEU A 46 -20.75 -2.55 -16.56
C LEU A 46 -21.52 -2.71 -15.25
N LEU A 47 -22.70 -2.09 -15.16
CA LEU A 47 -23.58 -2.18 -14.01
C LEU A 47 -24.55 -3.36 -14.18
N THR A 48 -24.99 -3.94 -13.07
CA THR A 48 -25.90 -5.11 -13.03
C THR A 48 -27.28 -4.83 -13.64
N ASN A 49 -27.64 -3.56 -13.83
CA ASN A 49 -28.86 -3.12 -14.51
C ASN A 49 -28.70 -2.93 -16.03
N GLY A 50 -27.63 -3.45 -16.63
CA GLY A 50 -27.37 -3.36 -18.07
C GLY A 50 -26.89 -1.98 -18.54
N ARG A 51 -26.61 -1.05 -17.63
CA ARG A 51 -26.06 0.26 -17.95
C ARG A 51 -24.54 0.23 -17.93
N ALA A 52 -23.90 1.05 -18.76
CA ALA A 52 -22.45 1.12 -18.84
C ALA A 52 -21.95 2.52 -18.48
N LEU A 53 -20.83 2.57 -17.76
CA LEU A 53 -20.12 3.81 -17.45
C LEU A 53 -18.82 3.87 -18.25
N THR A 54 -18.64 4.96 -19.00
CA THR A 54 -17.42 5.24 -19.76
C THR A 54 -16.74 6.48 -19.18
N GLN A 55 -15.41 6.45 -19.10
CA GLN A 55 -14.60 7.62 -18.78
C GLN A 55 -14.08 8.22 -20.09
N ASN A 56 -14.10 9.54 -20.22
CA ASN A 56 -13.59 10.20 -21.41
C ASN A 56 -12.06 9.95 -21.54
N PRO A 57 -11.61 9.24 -22.59
CA PRO A 57 -10.22 8.81 -22.76
C PRO A 57 -9.27 9.97 -23.04
N ARG A 58 -9.79 11.15 -23.39
CA ARG A 58 -9.00 12.35 -23.70
C ARG A 58 -8.63 13.16 -22.47
N LEU A 59 -9.10 12.79 -21.29
CA LEU A 59 -8.78 13.50 -20.06
C LEU A 59 -7.42 13.03 -19.52
N PRO A 60 -6.57 13.96 -19.03
CA PRO A 60 -5.31 13.61 -18.39
C PRO A 60 -5.59 12.81 -17.11
N ARG A 61 -4.87 11.71 -16.93
CA ARG A 61 -4.98 10.87 -15.72
C ARG A 61 -4.51 11.66 -14.50
N LEU A 62 -5.32 11.66 -13.44
CA LEU A 62 -4.96 12.34 -12.20
C LEU A 62 -3.78 11.62 -11.53
N PRO A 63 -2.70 12.34 -11.17
CA PRO A 63 -1.57 11.74 -10.47
C PRO A 63 -2.03 11.26 -9.09
N GLY A 64 -1.85 9.97 -8.80
CA GLY A 64 -2.07 9.38 -7.45
C GLY A 64 -3.19 8.34 -7.33
N GLN A 65 -4.03 8.11 -8.35
CA GLN A 65 -4.94 6.95 -8.36
C GLN A 65 -4.18 5.69 -8.79
N VAL A 66 -3.53 5.02 -7.83
CA VAL A 66 -2.78 3.79 -8.07
C VAL A 66 -3.56 2.58 -7.54
N GLY A 67 -4.02 1.71 -8.44
CA GLY A 67 -4.23 0.30 -8.12
C GLY A 67 -2.88 -0.40 -7.86
N LEU A 68 -2.90 -1.70 -7.54
CA LEU A 68 -1.73 -2.52 -7.14
C LEU A 68 -0.56 -2.58 -8.15
N ARG A 69 -0.66 -1.95 -9.32
CA ARG A 69 0.46 -1.67 -10.22
C ARG A 69 0.38 -0.21 -10.69
N GLY A 70 1.23 0.66 -10.13
CA GLY A 70 1.32 2.08 -10.50
C GLY A 70 1.58 2.30 -12.01
N ASP A 71 1.29 3.52 -12.49
CA ASP A 71 1.50 4.19 -13.80
C ASP A 71 1.52 3.40 -15.13
N ARG A 72 1.28 2.08 -15.15
CA ARG A 72 1.17 1.29 -16.38
C ARG A 72 -0.30 1.11 -16.75
N PRO A 73 -0.69 1.27 -18.03
CA PRO A 73 -2.04 0.95 -18.48
C PRO A 73 -2.36 -0.52 -18.18
N VAL A 74 -3.50 -0.76 -17.53
CA VAL A 74 -4.12 -2.08 -17.40
C VAL A 74 -4.72 -2.41 -18.76
N THR A 75 -4.35 -3.57 -19.32
CA THR A 75 -4.86 -4.05 -20.60
C THR A 75 -6.02 -5.02 -20.39
N VAL A 76 -6.86 -5.22 -21.42
CA VAL A 76 -7.98 -6.17 -21.39
C VAL A 76 -7.52 -7.60 -21.02
N ASN A 77 -6.29 -7.95 -21.38
CA ASN A 77 -5.66 -9.22 -21.02
C ASN A 77 -5.35 -9.34 -19.52
N ASP A 78 -5.05 -8.24 -18.83
CA ASP A 78 -4.83 -8.24 -17.38
C ASP A 78 -6.15 -8.50 -16.63
N ILE A 79 -7.27 -8.01 -17.18
CA ILE A 79 -8.63 -8.21 -16.64
C ILE A 79 -9.08 -9.66 -16.84
N ALA A 80 -8.86 -10.21 -18.05
CA ALA A 80 -9.20 -11.61 -18.37
C ALA A 80 -8.40 -12.63 -17.53
N ARG A 81 -7.22 -12.25 -17.04
CA ARG A 81 -6.37 -13.11 -16.20
C ARG A 81 -6.75 -13.10 -14.72
N ALA A 82 -7.37 -12.03 -14.24
CA ALA A 82 -7.83 -11.93 -12.85
C ALA A 82 -9.09 -12.78 -12.56
N GLY A 83 -9.80 -13.22 -13.59
CA GLY A 83 -11.04 -14.02 -13.47
C GLY A 83 -10.87 -15.53 -13.60
N ARG A 84 -9.66 -16.08 -13.75
CA ARG A 84 -9.42 -17.53 -13.84
C ARG A 84 -8.64 -18.06 -12.65
N GLU A 85 -9.28 -18.09 -11.48
CA GLU A 85 -8.90 -19.01 -10.41
C GLU A 85 -10.17 -19.73 -9.94
N GLY A 86 -10.40 -20.93 -10.47
CA GLY A 86 -11.47 -21.83 -10.03
C GLY A 86 -11.89 -22.88 -11.06
N GLY A 87 -11.30 -24.08 -11.01
CA GLY A 87 -11.89 -25.32 -11.56
C GLY A 87 -10.98 -26.17 -12.48
N PRO A 88 -11.07 -27.52 -12.44
CA PRO A 88 -9.94 -28.42 -12.69
C PRO A 88 -9.79 -28.92 -14.15
N GLY A 89 -8.54 -29.21 -14.52
CA GLY A 89 -8.15 -30.29 -15.45
C GLY A 89 -8.70 -30.26 -16.88
N THR A 90 -7.99 -29.62 -17.79
CA THR A 90 -7.77 -30.15 -19.16
C THR A 90 -6.62 -29.39 -19.81
N ALA A 91 -5.52 -30.08 -20.13
CA ALA A 91 -4.46 -29.54 -20.98
C ALA A 91 -4.96 -29.52 -22.43
N PRO A 92 -4.71 -28.44 -23.18
CA PRO A 92 -4.16 -28.61 -24.54
C PRO A 92 -3.19 -27.46 -24.92
N PRO A 93 -2.62 -27.50 -26.13
CA PRO A 93 -1.42 -28.23 -26.51
C PRO A 93 -0.22 -27.29 -26.63
N MET A 94 0.96 -27.91 -26.77
CA MET A 94 2.23 -27.26 -27.09
C MET A 94 2.09 -26.42 -28.37
N GLU A 95 2.04 -25.10 -28.24
CA GLU A 95 2.38 -24.19 -29.32
C GLU A 95 3.58 -23.35 -28.89
N ASP A 96 4.65 -23.61 -29.63
CA ASP A 96 5.97 -23.02 -29.54
C ASP A 96 5.91 -21.53 -29.89
N TYR A 97 5.51 -20.70 -28.92
CA TYR A 97 5.66 -19.26 -29.02
C TYR A 97 6.93 -18.87 -28.25
N THR A 98 8.00 -18.68 -29.01
CA THR A 98 9.23 -18.05 -28.56
C THR A 98 8.89 -16.63 -28.09
N ASP A 99 8.54 -16.51 -26.81
CA ASP A 99 8.36 -15.25 -26.11
C ASP A 99 9.74 -14.61 -26.01
N SER A 100 10.13 -13.89 -27.06
CA SER A 100 11.14 -12.85 -27.00
C SER A 100 10.59 -11.71 -26.15
N ALA A 101 10.43 -12.00 -24.86
CA ALA A 101 10.23 -11.03 -23.81
C ALA A 101 11.51 -10.21 -23.73
N GLU A 102 11.61 -9.18 -24.57
CA GLU A 102 12.35 -7.98 -24.19
C GLU A 102 11.64 -7.40 -22.96
N LEU A 103 12.00 -7.98 -21.81
CA LEU A 103 11.67 -7.58 -20.47
C LEU A 103 12.09 -6.12 -20.31
N LEU A 104 11.17 -5.18 -20.56
CA LEU A 104 11.33 -3.80 -20.14
C LEU A 104 11.72 -3.83 -18.66
N SER A 105 12.99 -3.48 -18.42
CA SER A 105 13.61 -3.55 -17.09
C SER A 105 12.70 -2.81 -16.10
N PRO A 106 12.31 -3.43 -14.97
CA PRO A 106 11.39 -2.81 -14.03
C PRO A 106 11.93 -1.44 -13.61
N SER A 107 11.04 -0.43 -13.61
CA SER A 107 11.40 0.91 -13.17
C SER A 107 12.12 0.86 -11.81
N LYS A 108 13.04 1.81 -11.57
CA LYS A 108 13.81 1.86 -10.30
C LYS A 108 12.91 1.76 -9.07
N HIS A 109 11.73 2.41 -9.11
CA HIS A 109 10.73 2.35 -8.06
C HIS A 109 10.13 0.95 -7.87
N ARG A 110 9.70 0.29 -8.96
CA ARG A 110 9.16 -1.07 -8.91
C ARG A 110 10.19 -2.06 -8.34
N ARG A 111 11.45 -1.96 -8.79
CA ARG A 111 12.54 -2.80 -8.28
C ARG A 111 12.78 -2.58 -6.78
N LYS A 112 12.72 -1.33 -6.30
CA LYS A 112 12.86 -1.01 -4.88
C LYS A 112 11.72 -1.62 -4.05
N ARG A 113 10.46 -1.47 -4.48
CA ARG A 113 9.31 -2.08 -3.79
C ARG A 113 9.38 -3.60 -3.79
N LEU A 114 9.76 -4.21 -4.91
CA LEU A 114 9.92 -5.66 -5.00
C LEU A 114 10.99 -6.15 -4.02
N LYS A 115 12.16 -5.50 -3.98
CA LYS A 115 13.21 -5.85 -3.03
C LYS A 115 12.76 -5.68 -1.58
N GLN A 116 12.05 -4.59 -1.26
CA GLN A 116 11.49 -4.41 0.07
C GLN A 116 10.50 -5.52 0.44
N TRP A 117 9.59 -5.87 -0.47
CA TRP A 117 8.64 -6.97 -0.26
C TRP A 117 9.35 -8.31 -0.07
N GLN A 118 10.37 -8.62 -0.87
CA GLN A 118 11.18 -9.82 -0.72
C GLN A 118 11.89 -9.86 0.64
N THR A 119 12.52 -8.76 1.06
CA THR A 119 13.17 -8.66 2.38
C THR A 119 12.14 -8.79 3.51
N TRP A 120 10.95 -8.21 3.37
CA TRP A 120 9.88 -8.37 4.35
C TRP A 120 9.45 -9.84 4.49
N THR A 121 9.07 -10.46 3.38
CA THR A 121 8.48 -11.80 3.38
C THR A 121 9.50 -12.89 3.66
N GLY A 122 10.69 -12.79 3.07
CA GLY A 122 11.71 -13.84 3.13
C GLY A 122 12.62 -13.78 4.34
N GLU A 123 12.88 -12.58 4.89
CA GLU A 123 13.87 -12.40 5.95
C GLU A 123 13.22 -11.83 7.22
N MET A 124 12.56 -10.68 7.12
CA MET A 124 12.18 -9.92 8.32
C MET A 124 10.98 -10.50 9.05
N ILE A 125 9.88 -10.79 8.36
CA ILE A 125 8.65 -11.33 8.99
C ILE A 125 8.96 -12.63 9.76
N PRO A 126 9.63 -13.63 9.15
CA PRO A 126 10.03 -14.83 9.88
C PRO A 126 10.82 -14.54 11.15
N MET A 127 11.76 -13.58 11.09
CA MET A 127 12.60 -13.22 12.24
C MET A 127 11.88 -12.46 13.34
N ILE A 128 10.83 -11.68 13.04
CA ILE A 128 10.14 -10.84 14.03
C ILE A 128 8.95 -11.55 14.72
N ILE A 129 8.47 -12.68 14.19
CA ILE A 129 7.33 -13.41 14.77
C ILE A 129 7.60 -13.82 16.22
N LEU A 130 8.72 -14.50 16.48
CA LEU A 130 9.08 -14.94 17.84
C LEU A 130 9.22 -13.75 18.81
N PRO A 131 9.98 -12.68 18.48
CA PRO A 131 10.03 -11.45 19.28
C PRO A 131 8.67 -10.81 19.54
N TYR A 132 7.75 -10.87 18.58
CA TYR A 132 6.40 -10.37 18.74
C TYR A 132 5.60 -11.24 19.73
N MET A 133 5.72 -12.57 19.67
CA MET A 133 5.06 -13.45 20.65
C MET A 133 5.62 -13.24 22.07
N GLU A 134 6.94 -13.11 22.23
CA GLU A 134 7.57 -12.77 23.52
C GLU A 134 7.09 -11.42 24.05
N LEU A 135 6.89 -10.43 23.16
CA LEU A 135 6.34 -9.14 23.52
C LEU A 135 4.91 -9.29 24.04
N LEU A 136 4.06 -10.07 23.36
CA LEU A 136 2.68 -10.32 23.79
C LEU A 136 2.66 -10.94 25.20
N GLU A 137 3.48 -11.95 25.45
CA GLU A 137 3.58 -12.57 26.76
C GLU A 137 3.97 -11.55 27.85
N LYS A 138 5.03 -10.77 27.61
CA LYS A 138 5.56 -9.79 28.58
C LYS A 138 4.63 -8.62 28.88
N THR A 139 3.76 -8.26 27.93
CA THR A 139 2.88 -7.09 28.03
C THR A 139 1.43 -7.46 28.36
N GLY A 140 1.16 -8.75 28.65
CA GLY A 140 -0.19 -9.23 28.86
C GLY A 140 -1.08 -9.05 27.63
N SER A 141 -0.57 -9.37 26.45
CA SER A 141 -1.20 -9.15 25.13
C SER A 141 -1.34 -7.68 24.72
N LEU A 142 -0.29 -6.89 24.97
CA LEU A 142 -0.18 -5.43 24.70
C LEU A 142 -0.97 -4.51 25.65
N ARG A 143 -1.46 -5.05 26.77
CA ARG A 143 -2.18 -4.28 27.80
C ARG A 143 -1.26 -3.26 28.43
N GLU A 144 -0.05 -3.70 28.73
CA GLU A 144 0.99 -2.90 29.32
C GLU A 144 1.91 -2.32 28.24
N GLU A 145 2.43 -1.13 28.50
CA GLU A 145 3.39 -0.50 27.59
C GLU A 145 4.75 -1.19 27.68
N ALA A 146 5.29 -1.59 26.53
CA ALA A 146 6.59 -2.22 26.46
C ALA A 146 7.72 -1.23 26.76
N ASN A 147 8.69 -1.68 27.54
CA ASN A 147 9.92 -0.93 27.78
C ASN A 147 10.75 -0.82 26.49
N LEU A 148 11.32 0.36 26.23
CA LEU A 148 12.18 0.59 25.07
C LEU A 148 13.52 -0.16 25.22
N GLN A 149 13.67 -1.27 24.52
CA GLN A 149 14.89 -2.11 24.51
C GLN A 149 15.78 -1.77 23.31
N LEU A 150 16.25 -0.52 23.26
CA LEU A 150 17.07 -0.02 22.16
C LEU A 150 18.56 -0.01 22.50
N ARG A 151 19.41 -0.42 21.54
CA ARG A 151 20.87 -0.37 21.71
C ARG A 151 21.39 1.04 21.53
N GLY A 152 21.95 1.60 22.61
CA GLY A 152 22.60 2.92 22.60
C GLY A 152 24.04 2.93 22.06
N SER A 153 24.69 1.78 21.92
CA SER A 153 26.08 1.67 21.47
C SER A 153 26.27 0.66 20.33
N GLN A 154 27.35 0.84 19.56
CA GLN A 154 27.75 -0.09 18.52
C GLN A 154 28.23 -1.41 19.16
N CYS A 155 27.84 -2.53 18.56
CA CYS A 155 28.37 -3.84 18.95
C CYS A 155 29.85 -4.01 18.51
N HIS A 156 30.65 -4.65 19.35
CA HIS A 156 32.06 -4.92 19.06
C HIS A 156 32.28 -5.94 17.93
N CYS A 157 31.29 -6.80 17.65
CA CYS A 157 31.42 -7.87 16.66
C CYS A 157 31.11 -7.45 15.21
N CYS A 158 30.39 -6.34 14.99
CA CYS A 158 30.02 -5.90 13.64
C CYS A 158 30.70 -4.59 13.26
N LYS A 159 31.50 -4.64 12.18
CA LYS A 159 32.17 -3.48 11.60
C LYS A 159 31.22 -2.53 10.86
N GLN A 160 30.03 -3.01 10.44
CA GLN A 160 29.05 -2.28 9.64
C GLN A 160 27.79 -1.95 10.46
N GLY A 161 27.95 -1.17 11.52
CA GLY A 161 26.84 -0.60 12.27
C GLY A 161 26.44 0.78 11.72
N ARG A 162 25.20 1.19 11.97
CA ARG A 162 24.78 2.59 11.78
C ARG A 162 23.93 3.11 12.91
N TRP A 163 24.10 4.38 13.22
CA TRP A 163 23.23 5.11 14.12
C TRP A 163 21.96 5.57 13.38
N LEU A 164 20.80 5.25 13.93
CA LEU A 164 19.50 5.61 13.37
C LEU A 164 18.74 6.54 14.30
N ALA A 165 18.12 7.57 13.71
CA ALA A 165 17.09 8.37 14.33
C ALA A 165 15.74 7.98 13.73
N ILE A 166 14.80 7.58 14.58
CA ILE A 166 13.51 7.02 14.18
C ILE A 166 12.41 7.84 14.83
N ALA A 167 11.50 8.37 14.01
CA ALA A 167 10.25 8.94 14.51
C ALA A 167 9.33 7.79 14.93
N VAL A 168 8.73 7.89 16.11
CA VAL A 168 7.83 6.89 16.68
C VAL A 168 6.48 7.51 16.89
N ILE A 169 5.45 6.89 16.30
CA ILE A 169 4.06 7.29 16.47
C ILE A 169 3.43 6.40 17.54
N ARG A 170 2.98 7.02 18.65
CA ARG A 170 2.16 6.39 19.69
C ARG A 170 0.76 6.99 19.68
N PHE A 171 -0.15 6.45 20.50
CA PHE A 171 -1.50 7.00 20.64
C PHE A 171 -1.53 8.46 21.12
N SER A 172 -0.68 8.80 22.09
CA SER A 172 -0.73 10.11 22.77
C SER A 172 0.32 11.12 22.28
N LYS A 173 1.35 10.66 21.56
CA LYS A 173 2.48 11.49 21.16
C LYS A 173 3.25 10.95 19.97
N ILE A 174 4.02 11.84 19.35
CA ILE A 174 5.10 11.51 18.42
C ILE A 174 6.41 11.83 19.12
N GLU A 175 7.34 10.89 19.14
CA GLU A 175 8.66 11.06 19.75
C GLU A 175 9.77 10.59 18.82
N GLN A 176 11.01 10.99 19.11
CA GLN A 176 12.17 10.55 18.35
C GLN A 176 13.04 9.63 19.23
N VAL A 177 13.22 8.39 18.78
CA VAL A 177 14.11 7.42 19.42
C VAL A 177 15.37 7.24 18.59
N ARG A 178 16.45 6.81 19.25
CA ARG A 178 17.72 6.55 18.58
C ARG A 178 18.24 5.17 18.94
N LEU A 179 18.80 4.47 17.95
CA LEU A 179 19.37 3.13 18.15
C LEU A 179 20.52 2.86 17.19
N TRP A 180 21.42 1.97 17.60
CA TRP A 180 22.41 1.36 16.73
C TRP A 180 21.83 0.13 16.03
N ALA A 181 21.90 0.12 14.71
CA ALA A 181 21.49 -1.01 13.88
C ALA A 181 22.72 -1.66 13.24
N SER A 182 22.84 -2.98 13.38
CA SER A 182 23.91 -3.79 12.78
C SER A 182 23.35 -5.13 12.32
N SER A 183 24.20 -5.99 11.74
CA SER A 183 23.78 -7.35 11.33
C SER A 183 23.39 -8.23 12.52
N CYS A 184 24.04 -8.09 13.67
CA CYS A 184 23.70 -8.85 14.89
C CYS A 184 22.52 -8.26 15.67
N HIS A 185 22.23 -6.97 15.49
CA HIS A 185 21.11 -6.29 16.13
C HIS A 185 20.38 -5.46 15.07
N SER A 186 19.48 -6.10 14.32
CA SER A 186 18.69 -5.39 13.31
C SER A 186 17.79 -4.34 13.96
N ALA A 187 17.58 -3.21 13.28
CA ALA A 187 16.71 -2.14 13.78
C ALA A 187 15.29 -2.66 14.05
N ALA A 188 14.76 -3.45 13.11
CA ALA A 188 13.41 -3.99 13.20
C ALA A 188 13.22 -4.90 14.42
N LEU A 189 14.20 -5.75 14.72
CA LEU A 189 14.14 -6.66 15.86
C LEU A 189 14.10 -5.89 17.18
N GLN A 190 14.94 -4.85 17.32
CA GLN A 190 14.95 -3.99 18.49
C GLN A 190 13.64 -3.23 18.66
N LEU A 191 13.07 -2.72 17.57
CA LEU A 191 11.80 -2.01 17.57
C LEU A 191 10.64 -2.93 17.96
N VAL A 192 10.53 -4.12 17.37
CA VAL A 192 9.42 -5.05 17.68
C VAL A 192 9.47 -5.51 19.13
N ARG A 193 10.66 -5.82 19.66
CA ARG A 193 10.84 -6.12 21.10
C ARG A 193 10.43 -4.97 22.01
N SER A 194 10.44 -3.74 21.49
CA SER A 194 10.04 -2.52 22.20
C SER A 194 8.58 -2.13 21.94
N GLY A 195 7.77 -3.00 21.32
CA GLY A 195 6.37 -2.71 21.00
C GLY A 195 6.17 -1.82 19.77
N LEU A 196 7.19 -1.64 18.94
CA LEU A 196 7.18 -0.74 17.79
C LEU A 196 7.35 -1.53 16.48
N PHE A 197 6.50 -1.25 15.49
CA PHE A 197 6.63 -1.84 14.16
C PHE A 197 7.35 -0.87 13.20
N PRO A 198 8.46 -1.28 12.56
CA PRO A 198 9.18 -0.43 11.63
C PRO A 198 8.46 -0.30 10.28
N CYS A 199 8.50 0.89 9.66
CA CYS A 199 7.93 1.10 8.32
C CYS A 199 8.87 0.67 7.18
N SER A 200 10.07 0.19 7.49
CA SER A 200 11.07 -0.29 6.52
C SER A 200 11.89 -1.43 7.13
N PRO A 201 12.22 -2.48 6.37
CA PRO A 201 12.77 -3.71 6.93
C PRO A 201 14.21 -3.54 7.45
N VAL A 202 15.04 -2.74 6.77
CA VAL A 202 16.48 -2.68 7.07
C VAL A 202 16.84 -1.44 7.90
N TYR A 203 16.44 -0.26 7.42
CA TYR A 203 16.78 1.02 8.05
C TYR A 203 15.53 1.90 8.09
N PRO A 204 14.68 1.71 9.12
CA PRO A 204 13.49 2.53 9.31
C PRO A 204 13.88 3.94 9.73
N THR A 205 13.13 4.91 9.22
CA THR A 205 13.11 6.29 9.71
C THR A 205 11.84 6.58 10.51
N LEU A 206 10.85 5.68 10.41
CA LEU A 206 9.55 5.75 11.04
C LEU A 206 9.21 4.37 11.62
N ALA A 207 8.65 4.37 12.83
CA ALA A 207 8.04 3.22 13.45
C ALA A 207 6.71 3.63 14.10
N VAL A 208 5.81 2.68 14.23
CA VAL A 208 4.47 2.89 14.80
C VAL A 208 4.27 1.92 15.95
N ASP A 209 3.69 2.37 17.05
CA ASP A 209 3.29 1.50 18.16
C ASP A 209 2.35 0.40 17.63
N ILE A 210 2.67 -0.85 17.96
CA ILE A 210 1.91 -2.02 17.51
C ILE A 210 0.45 -1.93 17.99
N ARG A 211 0.19 -1.32 19.14
CA ARG A 211 -1.17 -1.10 19.65
C ARG A 211 -1.97 -0.16 18.74
N VAL A 212 -1.32 0.87 18.20
CA VAL A 212 -1.93 1.80 17.22
C VAL A 212 -2.28 1.03 15.94
N LEU A 213 -1.37 0.16 15.48
CA LEU A 213 -1.62 -0.67 14.29
C LEU A 213 -2.77 -1.67 14.51
N ASP A 214 -2.86 -2.28 15.70
CA ASP A 214 -3.96 -3.19 16.03
C ASP A 214 -5.31 -2.46 16.08
N PHE A 215 -5.35 -1.27 16.68
CA PHE A 215 -6.53 -0.42 16.67
C PHE A 215 -6.95 -0.05 15.24
N VAL A 216 -6.01 0.42 14.41
CA VAL A 216 -6.28 0.80 13.02
C VAL A 216 -6.77 -0.40 12.21
N ARG A 217 -6.19 -1.58 12.40
CA ARG A 217 -6.67 -2.84 11.78
C ARG A 217 -8.12 -3.13 12.15
N ARG A 218 -8.46 -3.05 13.45
CA ARG A 218 -9.82 -3.28 13.96
C ARG A 218 -10.81 -2.22 13.47
N LEU A 219 -10.35 -0.98 13.32
CA LEU A 219 -11.14 0.12 12.78
C LEU A 219 -11.44 -0.11 11.29
N PHE A 220 -10.47 -0.48 10.47
CA PHE A 220 -10.68 -0.74 9.04
C PHE A 220 -11.68 -1.87 8.77
N LEU A 221 -11.71 -2.90 9.63
CA LEU A 221 -12.72 -3.97 9.55
C LEU A 221 -14.15 -3.47 9.85
N ARG A 222 -14.27 -2.30 10.49
CA ARG A 222 -15.55 -1.72 10.93
C ARG A 222 -15.88 -0.41 10.23
N ILE A 223 -15.05 0.12 9.34
CA ILE A 223 -15.34 1.37 8.60
C ILE A 223 -16.51 1.13 7.62
N ALA A 224 -17.72 1.29 8.14
CA ALA A 224 -18.92 1.77 7.45
C ALA A 224 -19.28 3.13 8.10
N PRO A 225 -20.11 4.00 7.49
CA PRO A 225 -20.20 5.43 7.83
C PRO A 225 -21.04 5.66 9.09
N ASN A 226 -20.65 5.07 10.22
CA ASN A 226 -21.45 5.05 11.43
C ASN A 226 -20.54 5.18 12.66
N TYR A 227 -20.89 6.08 13.57
CA TYR A 227 -20.26 6.22 14.89
C TYR A 227 -20.28 4.89 15.68
N THR A 228 -21.30 4.04 15.49
CA THR A 228 -21.36 2.69 16.09
C THR A 228 -20.21 1.79 15.65
N ALA A 229 -19.71 1.99 14.43
CA ALA A 229 -18.62 1.21 13.87
C ALA A 229 -17.29 1.58 14.53
N TRP A 230 -17.11 2.87 14.86
CA TRP A 230 -16.00 3.31 15.69
C TRP A 230 -16.15 2.83 17.14
N CYS A 231 -17.32 2.99 17.77
CA CYS A 231 -17.55 2.54 19.15
C CYS A 231 -17.30 1.02 19.29
N SER A 232 -17.81 0.22 18.36
CA SER A 232 -17.58 -1.23 18.36
C SER A 232 -16.10 -1.59 18.13
N ALA A 233 -15.35 -0.81 17.35
CA ALA A 233 -13.91 -1.00 17.19
C ALA A 233 -13.16 -0.74 18.50
N VAL A 234 -13.54 0.32 19.23
CA VAL A 234 -12.94 0.68 20.51
C VAL A 234 -13.27 -0.35 21.58
N VAL A 235 -14.54 -0.76 21.71
CA VAL A 235 -14.96 -1.79 22.67
C VAL A 235 -14.25 -3.11 22.40
N ASP A 236 -14.15 -3.54 21.14
CA ASP A 236 -13.44 -4.75 20.76
C ASP A 236 -11.92 -4.67 21.00
N PHE A 237 -11.30 -3.53 20.65
CA PHE A 237 -9.89 -3.29 20.93
C PHE A 237 -9.63 -3.40 22.44
N LEU A 238 -10.38 -2.68 23.27
CA LEU A 238 -10.22 -2.70 24.72
C LEU A 238 -10.55 -4.06 25.33
N SER A 239 -11.57 -4.76 24.82
CA SER A 239 -11.91 -6.12 25.26
C SER A 239 -10.80 -7.13 24.95
N SER A 240 -10.14 -7.01 23.80
CA SER A 240 -8.97 -7.85 23.48
C SER A 240 -7.79 -7.59 24.40
N GLN A 241 -7.71 -6.37 24.93
CA GLN A 241 -6.80 -5.94 25.99
C GLN A 241 -7.37 -6.25 27.40
N GLY A 242 -8.44 -7.05 27.51
CA GLY A 242 -9.07 -7.44 28.78
C GLY A 242 -9.71 -6.32 29.59
N TYR A 243 -9.91 -5.15 28.98
CA TYR A 243 -10.70 -4.08 29.56
C TYR A 243 -12.16 -4.26 29.12
N HIS A 244 -13.05 -4.42 30.08
CA HIS A 244 -14.49 -4.50 29.84
C HIS A 244 -15.11 -3.12 30.05
N LEU A 245 -15.67 -2.54 29.00
CA LEU A 245 -16.47 -1.33 29.10
C LEU A 245 -17.94 -1.73 29.37
N PRO A 246 -18.54 -1.36 30.51
CA PRO A 246 -19.98 -1.50 30.70
C PRO A 246 -20.68 -0.55 29.72
N GLY A 247 -21.45 -1.12 28.79
CA GLY A 247 -22.05 -0.41 27.66
C GLY A 247 -23.49 0.03 27.88
N ASP A 248 -23.96 0.09 29.13
CA ASP A 248 -25.35 0.39 29.46
C ASP A 248 -25.47 1.82 29.99
N ASP A 249 -25.29 2.80 29.11
CA ASP A 249 -25.89 4.11 29.35
C ASP A 249 -27.37 4.00 28.95
N PRO A 250 -28.33 4.18 29.87
CA PRO A 250 -29.74 4.21 29.52
C PRO A 250 -30.01 5.43 28.61
N LEU A 251 -30.69 5.18 27.49
CA LEU A 251 -31.16 6.20 26.55
C LEU A 251 -32.10 7.21 27.21
#